data_AF-A0ABD0R440-F1
#
_entry.id   AF-A0ABD0R440-F1
#
_cell.length_a   1.000
_cell.length_b   1.000
_cell.length_c   1.000
_cell.angle_alpha   90.00
_cell.angle_beta   90.00
_cell.angle_gamma   90.00
#
_symmetry.space_group_name_H-M   'P 1'
#
loop_
_entity.id
_entity.type
_entity.pdbx_description
1 polymer ?
#
loop_
_entity_poly.entity_id
_entity_poly.type
_entity_poly.pdbx_seq_one_letter_code
_entity_poly.pdbx_strand_id
1 'polypeptide(L)'
;MSLTGTGESGKSTFIKQMRIIHGRGYSEEDKRAYAKLVFQNIFVSIHNLLQAMEHLNIPFADERNKTYAAMFNSVIPETVQSIEPKHAEAIKRLWGDEGLQKCFERRREFQLSDSTK
;
A
#
# COMPACT_ATOMS: atom_id res chain seq x y z
N MET A 1 10.18 9.40 30.82
CA MET A 1 9.04 10.11 30.23
C MET A 1 9.28 10.21 28.74
N SER A 2 8.70 9.29 27.97
CA SER A 2 8.76 9.30 26.51
C SER A 2 7.34 9.12 26.00
N LEU A 3 6.96 10.04 25.13
CA LEU A 3 5.62 10.28 24.62
C LEU A 3 5.09 9.07 23.86
N THR A 4 3.87 8.68 24.21
CA THR A 4 2.91 7.90 23.44
C THR A 4 2.89 8.34 21.98
N GLY A 5 3.50 7.52 21.11
CA GLY A 5 3.27 7.50 19.67
C GLY A 5 2.36 6.32 19.33
N THR A 6 1.06 6.55 19.50
CA THR A 6 -0.04 5.64 19.18
C THR A 6 0.11 5.06 17.76
N GLY A 7 0.51 3.79 17.68
CA GLY A 7 0.51 3.01 16.43
C GLY A 7 -0.90 2.56 16.09
N GLU A 8 -1.71 3.46 15.54
CA GLU A 8 -3.09 3.22 15.15
C GLU A 8 -3.23 2.21 14.00
N SER A 9 -3.76 1.02 14.32
CA SER A 9 -4.96 0.47 13.68
C SER A 9 -5.15 0.73 12.17
N GLY A 10 -4.30 0.13 11.33
CA GLY A 10 -4.42 0.17 9.86
C GLY A 10 -5.74 -0.39 9.27
N LYS A 11 -6.64 -0.97 10.07
CA LYS A 11 -7.97 -1.46 9.63
C LYS A 11 -9.11 -0.47 9.88
N SER A 12 -9.02 0.39 10.89
CA SER A 12 -10.07 1.40 11.15
C SER A 12 -9.87 2.66 10.31
N THR A 13 -8.65 2.98 9.89
CA THR A 13 -8.35 4.18 9.08
C THR A 13 -8.72 4.00 7.62
N PHE A 14 -8.50 2.80 7.02
CA PHE A 14 -8.83 2.55 5.62
C PHE A 14 -10.34 2.69 5.33
N ILE A 15 -11.20 2.23 6.25
CA ILE A 15 -12.66 2.31 6.12
C ILE A 15 -13.22 3.66 6.63
N LYS A 16 -12.63 4.28 7.66
CA LYS A 16 -13.03 5.63 8.10
C LYS A 16 -12.68 6.70 7.06
N GLN A 17 -11.53 6.62 6.41
CA GLN A 17 -11.16 7.53 5.32
C GLN A 17 -12.13 7.42 4.15
N MET A 18 -12.60 6.21 3.78
CA MET A 18 -13.66 6.06 2.76
C MET A 18 -14.99 6.74 3.12
N ARG A 19 -15.35 6.80 4.42
CA ARG A 19 -16.60 7.42 4.88
C ARG A 19 -16.52 8.94 5.01
N ILE A 20 -15.32 9.49 5.18
CA ILE A 20 -15.06 10.95 5.20
C ILE A 20 -15.20 11.56 3.79
N ILE A 21 -14.88 10.79 2.74
CA ILE A 21 -14.93 11.21 1.33
C ILE A 21 -16.36 11.55 0.83
N HIS A 22 -17.42 11.13 1.54
CA HIS A 22 -18.82 11.30 1.10
C HIS A 22 -19.63 12.36 1.89
N GLY A 23 -19.02 13.11 2.82
CA GLY A 23 -19.78 13.88 3.82
C GLY A 23 -19.97 15.38 3.59
N ARG A 24 -18.94 16.12 3.16
CA ARG A 24 -19.01 17.58 2.95
C ARG A 24 -17.98 18.01 1.91
N GLY A 25 -18.37 18.91 1.01
CA GLY A 25 -17.59 19.33 -0.16
C GLY A 25 -16.19 19.83 0.20
N TYR A 26 -15.18 19.13 -0.32
CA TYR A 26 -13.77 19.51 -0.26
C TYR A 26 -13.43 20.58 -1.30
N SER A 27 -12.55 21.52 -0.94
CA SER A 27 -11.94 22.45 -1.91
C SER A 27 -10.99 21.68 -2.84
N GLU A 28 -10.72 22.20 -4.04
CA GLU A 28 -9.82 21.54 -5.00
C GLU A 28 -8.40 21.30 -4.43
N GLU A 29 -7.93 22.18 -3.53
CA GLU A 29 -6.67 22.02 -2.82
C GLU A 29 -6.70 20.87 -1.81
N ASP A 30 -7.78 20.75 -1.03
CA ASP A 30 -7.98 19.61 -0.13
C ASP A 30 -8.02 18.31 -0.94
N LYS A 31 -8.81 18.26 -2.02
CA LYS A 31 -8.88 17.07 -2.90
C LYS A 31 -7.50 16.67 -3.42
N ARG A 32 -6.65 17.62 -3.81
CA ARG A 32 -5.27 17.34 -4.25
C ARG A 32 -4.39 16.84 -3.12
N ALA A 33 -4.47 17.43 -1.93
CA ALA A 33 -3.72 16.98 -0.76
C ALA A 33 -4.14 15.57 -0.33
N TYR A 34 -5.44 15.27 -0.30
CA TYR A 34 -5.95 13.94 -0.03
C TYR A 34 -5.56 12.94 -1.12
N ALA A 35 -5.64 13.31 -2.40
CA ALA A 35 -5.20 12.46 -3.50
C ALA A 35 -3.73 12.08 -3.35
N LYS A 36 -2.85 13.04 -3.01
CA LYS A 36 -1.44 12.77 -2.72
C LYS A 36 -1.30 11.72 -1.62
N LEU A 37 -1.94 11.91 -0.47
CA LEU A 37 -1.87 10.96 0.65
C LEU A 37 -2.36 9.56 0.25
N VAL A 38 -3.42 9.48 -0.55
CA VAL A 38 -3.94 8.21 -1.09
C VAL A 38 -2.89 7.54 -1.97
N PHE A 39 -2.23 8.29 -2.85
CA PHE A 39 -1.18 7.75 -3.71
C PHE A 39 0.02 7.23 -2.92
N GLN A 40 0.50 8.01 -1.94
CA GLN A 40 1.58 7.59 -1.05
C GLN A 40 1.22 6.29 -0.33
N ASN A 41 0.00 6.19 0.21
CA ASN A 41 -0.48 4.99 0.88
C ASN A 41 -0.53 3.75 -0.05
N ILE A 42 -0.90 3.94 -1.32
CA ILE A 42 -0.88 2.85 -2.31
C ILE A 42 0.56 2.35 -2.52
N PHE A 43 1.51 3.27 -2.74
CA PHE A 43 2.92 2.91 -2.94
C PHE A 43 3.52 2.20 -1.72
N VAL A 44 3.27 2.71 -0.51
CA VAL A 44 3.68 2.06 0.74
C VAL A 44 3.07 0.65 0.84
N SER A 45 1.78 0.50 0.51
CA SER A 45 1.10 -0.80 0.59
C SER A 45 1.70 -1.81 -0.38
N ILE A 46 2.01 -1.41 -1.62
CA ILE A 46 2.67 -2.27 -2.60
C ILE A 46 4.06 -2.66 -2.12
N HIS A 47 4.86 -1.70 -1.64
CA HIS A 47 6.20 -1.98 -1.08
C HIS A 47 6.15 -3.04 0.03
N ASN A 48 5.22 -2.87 0.98
CA ASN A 48 5.04 -3.82 2.08
C ASN A 48 4.66 -5.22 1.57
N LEU A 49 3.84 -5.32 0.54
CA LEU A 49 3.48 -6.61 -0.07
C LEU A 49 4.67 -7.25 -0.79
N LEU A 50 5.46 -6.48 -1.52
CA LEU A 50 6.67 -6.96 -2.19
C LEU A 50 7.70 -7.49 -1.17
N GLN A 51 7.93 -6.75 -0.09
CA GLN A 51 8.77 -7.18 1.03
C GLN A 51 8.23 -8.46 1.68
N ALA A 52 6.92 -8.52 1.94
CA ALA A 52 6.27 -9.70 2.49
C ALA A 52 6.40 -10.94 1.58
N MET A 53 6.32 -10.76 0.26
CA MET A 53 6.56 -11.84 -0.71
C MET A 53 7.99 -12.35 -0.63
N GLU A 54 8.98 -11.46 -0.52
CA GLU A 54 10.39 -11.84 -0.35
C GLU A 54 10.62 -12.59 0.97
N HIS A 55 10.08 -12.07 2.08
CA HIS A 55 10.17 -12.71 3.40
C HIS A 55 9.53 -14.10 3.42
N LEU A 56 8.37 -14.29 2.78
CA LEU A 56 7.71 -15.60 2.69
C LEU A 56 8.24 -16.49 1.56
N ASN A 57 9.23 -16.03 0.79
CA ASN A 57 9.73 -16.72 -0.40
C ASN A 57 8.59 -17.10 -1.38
N ILE A 58 7.61 -16.21 -1.55
CA ILE A 58 6.51 -16.40 -2.51
C ILE A 58 6.95 -15.84 -3.86
N PRO A 59 7.16 -16.68 -4.89
CA PRO A 59 7.49 -16.19 -6.21
C PRO A 59 6.27 -15.53 -6.87
N PHE A 60 6.52 -14.56 -7.74
CA PHE A 60 5.49 -14.06 -8.65
C PHE A 60 5.02 -15.16 -9.59
N ALA A 61 3.72 -15.18 -9.88
CA ALA A 61 3.16 -16.09 -10.87
C ALA A 61 3.58 -15.69 -12.29
N ASP A 62 3.73 -14.39 -12.55
CA ASP A 62 4.24 -13.85 -13.80
C ASP A 62 5.60 -13.16 -13.59
N GLU A 63 6.64 -13.62 -14.30
CA GLU A 63 7.97 -13.02 -14.16
C GLU A 63 8.04 -11.55 -14.58
N ARG A 64 7.14 -11.08 -15.44
CA ARG A 64 7.03 -9.65 -15.81
C ARG A 64 6.72 -8.78 -14.60
N ASN A 65 6.09 -9.34 -13.58
CA ASN A 65 5.81 -8.65 -12.32
C ASN A 65 7.06 -8.34 -11.51
N LYS A 66 8.18 -9.06 -11.73
CA LYS A 66 9.49 -8.69 -11.15
C LYS A 66 9.96 -7.32 -11.65
N THR A 67 9.75 -7.02 -12.94
CA THR A 67 10.09 -5.72 -13.52
C THR A 67 9.22 -4.61 -12.93
N TYR A 68 7.91 -4.86 -12.77
CA TYR A 68 7.02 -3.92 -12.10
C TYR A 68 7.39 -3.70 -10.63
N ALA A 69 7.75 -4.75 -9.90
CA ALA A 69 8.24 -4.67 -8.52
C ALA A 69 9.52 -3.83 -8.41
N ALA A 70 10.49 -4.04 -9.30
CA ALA A 70 11.74 -3.26 -9.34
C ALA A 70 11.48 -1.77 -9.61
N MET A 71 10.50 -1.45 -10.47
CA MET A 71 10.06 -0.07 -10.70
C MET A 71 9.49 0.55 -9.42
N PHE A 72 8.65 -0.16 -8.66
CA PHE A 72 8.12 0.33 -7.39
C PHE A 72 9.19 0.50 -6.31
N ASN A 73 10.16 -0.42 -6.23
CA ASN A 73 11.29 -0.32 -5.30
C ASN A 73 12.21 0.87 -5.59
N SER A 74 12.23 1.34 -6.85
CA SER A 74 13.00 2.52 -7.24
C SER A 74 12.30 3.84 -6.91
N VAL A 75 11.03 3.80 -6.50
CA VAL A 75 10.23 4.98 -6.18
C VAL A 75 10.09 5.13 -4.66
N ILE A 76 10.48 6.28 -4.15
CA ILE A 76 10.30 6.64 -2.73
C ILE A 76 8.84 7.06 -2.54
N PRO A 77 8.03 6.36 -1.72
CA PRO A 77 6.60 6.66 -1.58
C PRO A 77 6.32 8.11 -1.17
N GLU A 78 7.18 8.70 -0.32
CA GLU A 78 7.03 10.07 0.17
C GLU A 78 7.20 11.14 -0.92
N THR A 79 7.90 10.83 -2.00
CA THR A 79 8.12 11.78 -3.11
C THR A 79 7.01 11.71 -4.17
N VAL A 80 6.09 10.74 -4.07
CA VAL A 80 4.98 10.57 -5.00
C VAL A 80 3.98 11.71 -4.85
N GLN A 81 3.78 12.45 -5.94
CA GLN A 81 2.79 13.53 -6.02
C GLN A 81 1.59 13.15 -6.88
N SER A 82 1.73 12.17 -7.78
CA SER A 82 0.66 11.68 -8.67
C SER A 82 0.92 10.25 -9.14
N ILE A 83 -0.15 9.55 -9.53
CA ILE A 83 -0.07 8.24 -10.18
C ILE A 83 -0.09 8.44 -11.70
N GLU A 84 1.07 8.22 -12.34
CA GLU A 84 1.14 8.09 -13.80
C GLU A 84 0.42 6.81 -14.29
N PRO A 85 -0.08 6.79 -15.54
CA PRO A 85 -0.76 5.62 -16.11
C PRO A 85 0.05 4.32 -16.02
N LYS A 86 1.38 4.41 -16.19
CA LYS A 86 2.30 3.28 -16.06
C LYS A 86 2.28 2.66 -14.66
N HIS A 87 2.14 3.47 -13.61
CA HIS A 87 2.06 2.99 -12.23
C HIS A 87 0.71 2.33 -11.98
N ALA A 88 -0.38 2.89 -12.50
CA ALA A 88 -1.71 2.29 -12.37
C ALA A 88 -1.78 0.91 -13.05
N GLU A 89 -1.22 0.78 -14.26
CA GLU A 89 -1.13 -0.50 -14.94
C GLU A 89 -0.27 -1.50 -14.16
N ALA A 90 0.89 -1.07 -13.67
CA ALA A 90 1.78 -1.90 -12.87
C ALA A 90 1.11 -2.36 -11.57
N ILE A 91 0.39 -1.50 -10.86
CA ILE A 91 -0.40 -1.87 -9.66
C ILE A 91 -1.45 -2.90 -10.02
N LYS A 92 -2.18 -2.70 -11.14
CA LYS A 92 -3.21 -3.63 -11.58
C LYS A 92 -2.62 -5.00 -11.93
N ARG A 93 -1.45 -5.05 -12.56
CA ARG A 93 -0.71 -6.27 -12.90
C ARG A 93 -0.21 -7.00 -11.65
N LEU A 94 0.43 -6.26 -10.74
CA LEU A 94 0.92 -6.78 -9.45
C LEU A 94 -0.24 -7.30 -8.59
N TRP A 95 -1.34 -6.54 -8.49
CA TRP A 95 -2.52 -6.96 -7.74
C TRP A 95 -3.19 -8.20 -8.36
N GLY A 96 -3.16 -8.34 -9.68
CA GLY A 96 -3.67 -9.53 -10.37
C GLY A 96 -2.77 -10.76 -10.27
N ASP A 97 -1.56 -10.64 -9.71
CA ASP A 97 -0.63 -11.76 -9.57
C ASP A 97 -1.09 -12.75 -8.50
N GLU A 98 -1.16 -14.04 -8.82
CA GLU A 98 -1.57 -15.06 -7.86
C GLU A 98 -0.60 -15.19 -6.68
N GLY A 99 0.71 -14.98 -6.89
CA GLY A 99 1.70 -14.98 -5.81
C GLY A 99 1.46 -13.82 -4.85
N LEU A 100 1.19 -12.63 -5.39
CA LEU A 100 0.89 -11.45 -4.57
C LEU A 100 -0.46 -11.57 -3.84
N GLN A 101 -1.49 -12.12 -4.50
CA GLN A 101 -2.78 -12.43 -3.84
C GLN A 101 -2.59 -13.43 -2.69
N LYS A 102 -1.83 -14.52 -2.89
CA LYS A 102 -1.50 -15.47 -1.83
C LYS A 102 -0.78 -14.82 -0.66
N CYS A 103 0.19 -13.94 -0.95
CA CYS A 103 0.88 -13.16 0.09
C CYS A 103 -0.10 -12.25 0.85
N PHE A 104 -1.02 -11.60 0.15
CA PHE A 104 -2.04 -10.76 0.73
C PHE A 104 -3.03 -11.55 1.61
N GLU A 105 -3.41 -12.78 1.25
CA GLU A 105 -4.25 -13.64 2.11
C GLU A 105 -3.52 -13.98 3.42
N ARG A 106 -2.21 -14.20 3.33
CA ARG A 106 -1.31 -14.45 4.46
C ARG A 106 -0.94 -13.18 5.25
N ARG A 107 -1.46 -12.00 4.89
CA ARG A 107 -1.26 -10.72 5.62
C ARG A 107 -1.53 -10.83 7.12
N ARG A 108 -2.41 -11.75 7.52
CA ARG A 108 -2.76 -12.01 8.93
C ARG A 108 -1.57 -12.55 9.72
N GLU A 109 -0.69 -13.34 9.12
CA GLU A 109 0.49 -13.92 9.79
C GLU A 109 1.51 -12.84 10.16
N PHE A 110 1.75 -11.87 9.28
CA PHE A 110 2.65 -10.75 9.58
C PHE A 110 2.04 -9.74 10.56
N GLN A 111 0.73 -9.48 10.49
CA GLN A 111 0.07 -8.60 11.46
C GLN A 111 -0.04 -9.24 12.86
N LEU A 112 -0.14 -10.58 12.96
CA LEU A 112 -0.15 -11.27 14.26
C LEU A 112 1.25 -11.41 14.86
N SER A 113 2.28 -11.63 14.04
CA SER A 113 3.67 -11.77 14.52
C SER A 113 4.18 -10.52 15.24
N ASP A 114 3.66 -9.34 14.89
CA ASP A 114 4.00 -8.06 15.53
C ASP A 114 3.19 -7.80 16.83
N SER A 115 2.12 -8.58 17.09
CA SER A 115 1.20 -8.39 18.21
C SER A 115 1.40 -9.37 19.37
N THR A 116 2.40 -10.26 19.32
CA THR A 116 2.67 -11.21 20.39
C THR A 116 3.91 -10.82 21.17
N LYS A 117 3.74 -9.90 22.13
CA LYS A 117 4.52 -9.84 23.37
C LYS A 117 3.70 -9.21 24.49
#